data_AF-A0A419KX39-F1
#
_entry.id   AF-A0A419KX39-F1
#
_cell.length_a   1.000
_cell.length_b   1.000
_cell.length_c   1.000
_cell.angle_alpha   90.00
_cell.angle_beta   90.00
_cell.angle_gamma   90.00
#
_symmetry.space_group_name_H-M   'P 1'
#
loop_
_entity.id
_entity.type
_entity.pdbx_description
1 polymer ?
#
loop_
_entity_poly.entity_id
_entity_poly.type
_entity_poly.pdbx_seq_one_letter_code
_entity_poly.pdbx_strand_id
1 'polypeptide(L)' 'MRRFSSKEQCVDGEATLVERCMNPWNKRCSSTDIALYIMFNGKRLPICWKCWKEISSKNIEWKYD' A
#
# COMPACT_ATOMS: atom_id res chain seq x y z
N MET A 1 -19.00 4.83 -23.23
CA MET A 1 -18.14 5.35 -22.15
C MET A 1 -17.31 4.19 -21.60
N ARG A 2 -15.97 4.32 -21.52
CA ARG A 2 -15.13 3.29 -20.89
C ARG A 2 -15.44 3.25 -19.39
N ARG A 3 -15.70 2.06 -18.87
CA ARG A 3 -15.93 1.83 -17.44
C ARG A 3 -14.56 1.63 -16.80
N PHE A 4 -14.01 2.70 -16.20
CA PHE A 4 -12.72 2.63 -15.51
C PHE A 4 -12.81 1.71 -14.31
N SER A 5 -11.83 0.81 -14.18
CA SER A 5 -11.70 -0.03 -12.99
C SER A 5 -11.34 0.83 -11.79
N SER A 6 -11.83 0.49 -10.59
CA SER A 6 -11.48 1.20 -9.33
C SER A 6 -9.98 1.21 -9.00
N LYS A 7 -9.18 0.47 -9.79
CA LYS A 7 -7.72 0.36 -9.72
C LYS A 7 -6.99 1.27 -10.71
N GLU A 8 -7.69 1.87 -11.67
CA GLU A 8 -7.12 2.70 -12.73
C GLU A 8 -7.41 4.18 -12.41
N GLN A 9 -6.38 5.02 -12.36
CA GLN A 9 -6.56 6.48 -12.38
C GLN A 9 -6.06 7.02 -13.72
N CYS A 10 -6.76 8.06 -14.21
CA CYS A 10 -6.33 8.80 -15.37
C CYS A 10 -5.34 9.86 -14.91
N VAL A 11 -4.05 9.69 -15.23
CA VAL A 11 -3.03 10.73 -15.08
C VAL A 11 -2.56 11.04 -16.50
N ASP A 12 -2.66 12.30 -16.92
CA ASP A 12 -2.28 12.76 -18.26
C ASP A 12 -2.91 11.99 -19.44
N GLY A 13 -4.16 11.54 -19.28
CA GLY A 13 -4.90 10.83 -20.33
C GLY A 13 -4.54 9.36 -20.50
N GLU A 14 -3.60 8.84 -19.69
CA GLU A 14 -3.22 7.43 -19.67
C GLU A 14 -3.71 6.77 -18.37
N ALA A 15 -4.35 5.60 -18.53
CA ALA A 15 -4.87 4.84 -17.40
C ALA A 15 -3.70 4.08 -16.76
N THR A 16 -3.22 4.58 -15.63
CA THR A 16 -2.18 3.90 -14.85
C THR A 16 -2.82 3.12 -13.72
N LEU A 17 -2.31 1.91 -13.47
CA LEU A 17 -2.67 1.13 -12.29
C LEU A 17 -2.07 1.84 -11.07
N VAL A 18 -2.93 2.39 -10.22
CA VAL A 18 -2.48 3.10 -9.02
C VAL A 18 -2.37 2.12 -7.87
N GLU A 19 -1.13 1.86 -7.47
CA GLU A 19 -0.85 1.07 -6.27
C GLU A 19 -1.40 1.78 -5.02
N ARG A 20 -1.94 0.97 -4.11
CA ARG A 20 -2.51 1.45 -2.85
C ARG A 20 -1.88 0.68 -1.71
N CYS A 21 -1.77 1.35 -0.56
CA CYS A 21 -1.32 0.75 0.69
C CYS A 21 -2.09 -0.54 0.99
N MET A 22 -1.34 -1.59 1.31
CA MET A 22 -1.87 -2.89 1.71
C MET A 22 -1.36 -3.25 3.10
N ASN A 23 -1.41 -2.29 4.04
CA ASN A 23 -0.99 -2.50 5.41
C ASN A 23 -1.75 -3.68 6.06
N PRO A 24 -1.07 -4.78 6.44
CA PRO A 24 -1.70 -5.94 7.07
C PRO A 24 -2.42 -5.60 8.39
N TRP A 25 -1.89 -4.63 9.13
CA TRP A 25 -2.39 -4.17 10.42
C TRP A 25 -3.45 -3.06 10.31
N ASN A 26 -3.63 -2.47 9.12
CA ASN A 26 -4.68 -1.50 8.84
C ASN A 26 -5.30 -1.76 7.46
N LYS A 27 -6.20 -2.76 7.40
CA LYS A 27 -6.86 -3.25 6.18
C LYS A 27 -7.78 -2.22 5.49
N ARG A 28 -8.02 -1.05 6.09
CA ARG A 28 -8.89 0.00 5.53
C ARG A 28 -8.12 1.12 4.83
N CYS A 29 -6.78 1.12 4.91
CA CYS A 29 -5.98 2.14 4.25
C CYS A 29 -6.07 1.97 2.72
N SER A 30 -6.27 3.07 2.00
CA SER A 30 -6.34 3.10 0.53
C SER A 30 -5.47 4.20 -0.09
N SER A 31 -4.54 4.74 0.70
CA SER A 31 -3.58 5.77 0.32
C SER A 31 -2.64 5.26 -0.77
N THR A 32 -2.28 6.15 -1.69
CA THR A 32 -1.39 5.90 -2.83
C THR A 32 0.02 6.47 -2.61
N ASP A 33 0.24 7.13 -1.47
CA ASP A 33 1.53 7.72 -1.06
C ASP A 33 2.45 6.65 -0.47
N ILE A 34 2.92 5.75 -1.33
CA ILE A 34 3.71 4.56 -0.94
C ILE A 34 5.12 4.98 -0.50
N ALA A 35 5.48 4.60 0.72
CA ALA A 35 6.78 4.89 1.31
C ALA A 35 7.76 3.73 1.17
N LEU A 36 7.29 2.50 1.38
CA LEU A 36 8.13 1.30 1.30
C LEU A 36 7.33 0.05 0.95
N TYR A 37 8.05 -1.04 0.71
CA TYR A 37 7.48 -2.38 0.54
C TYR A 37 7.98 -3.28 1.65
N ILE A 38 7.09 -4.11 2.19
CA ILE A 38 7.43 -5.14 3.18
C ILE A 38 7.16 -6.54 2.62
N MET A 39 7.85 -7.53 3.17
CA MET A 39 7.48 -8.93 3.01
C MET A 39 6.60 -9.36 4.19
N PHE A 40 5.40 -9.85 3.91
CA PHE A 40 4.47 -10.36 4.91
C PHE A 40 3.80 -11.62 4.39
N ASN A 41 3.94 -12.75 5.11
CA ASN A 41 3.43 -14.07 4.70
C ASN A 41 3.81 -14.43 3.25
N GLY A 42 5.07 -14.22 2.88
CA GLY A 42 5.60 -14.50 1.54
C GLY A 42 5.14 -13.53 0.44
N LYS A 43 4.37 -12.48 0.77
CA LYS A 43 3.89 -11.49 -0.19
C LYS A 43 4.59 -10.14 -0.01
N ARG A 44 4.98 -9.52 -1.12
CA ARG A 44 5.46 -8.13 -1.14
C ARG A 44 4.26 -7.19 -1.11
N LEU A 45 4.16 -6.35 -0.08
CA LEU A 45 3.04 -5.43 0.12
C LEU A 45 3.52 -3.97 0.18
N PRO A 46 2.88 -3.03 -0.53
CA PRO A 46 3.16 -1.61 -0.42
C PRO A 46 2.60 -1.03 0.89
N ILE A 47 3.36 -0.17 1.57
CA ILE A 47 2.97 0.53 2.80
C ILE A 47 3.10 2.03 2.57
N CYS A 48 2.04 2.79 2.85
CA CYS A 48 2.08 4.26 2.74
C CYS A 48 2.82 4.93 3.90
N TRP A 49 3.24 6.17 3.69
CA TRP A 49 3.97 6.97 4.68
C TRP A 49 3.28 7.03 6.05
N LYS A 50 1.96 7.30 6.06
CA LYS A 50 1.17 7.35 7.31
C LYS A 50 1.23 6.03 8.08
N CYS A 51 0.99 4.91 7.40
CA CYS A 51 1.03 3.59 8.01
C CYS A 51 2.44 3.23 8.45
N TRP A 52 3.46 3.57 7.67
CA TRP A 52 4.84 3.32 8.04
C TRP A 52 5.21 4.05 9.34
N LYS A 53 4.87 5.35 9.45
CA LYS A 53 5.11 6.14 10.66
C LYS A 53 4.50 5.50 11.92
N GLU A 54 3.28 4.96 11.81
CA GLU A 54 2.62 4.25 12.91
C GLU A 54 3.27 2.91 13.25
N ILE A 55 3.81 2.19 12.26
CA ILE A 55 4.52 0.92 12.47
C ILE A 55 5.88 1.20 13.13
N SER A 56 6.65 2.16 12.60
CA SER A 56 7.98 2.50 13.10
C SER A 56 7.97 3.06 14.53
N SER A 57 6.83 3.58 15.00
CA SER A 57 6.68 4.03 16.39
C SER A 57 6.39 2.90 17.38
N LYS A 58 6.15 1.68 16.91
CA LYS A 58 5.82 0.52 17.76
C LYS A 58 7.07 -0.31 18.04
N ASN A 59 7.14 -0.87 19.24
CA ASN A 59 8.18 -1.84 19.60
C ASN A 59 7.81 -3.25 19.10
N ILE A 60 7.69 -3.40 17.78
CA ILE A 60 7.40 -4.69 17.14
C ILE A 60 8.65 -5.11 16.36
N GLU A 61 9.22 -6.23 16.77
CA GLU A 61 10.35 -6.85 16.07
C GLU A 61 9.85 -7.77 14.96
N TRP A 62 10.60 -7.81 13.87
CA TRP A 62 10.41 -8.80 12.82
C TRP A 62 10.86 -10.15 13.36
N LYS A 63 9.94 -11.12 13.38
CA LYS A 63 10.27 -12.51 13.69
C LYS A 63 10.30 -13.29 12.39
N TYR A 64 11.38 -14.06 12.22
CA TYR A 64 11.41 -15.16 11.27
C TYR A 64 10.93 -16.38 12.06
N ASP A 65 9.81 -16.95 11.66
CA ASP A 65 9.38 -18.27 12.15
C ASP A 65 10.17 -19.37 11.41
#